data_AF-A0A1R2CI54-F1
#
_entry.id   AF-A0A1R2CI54-F1
#
_cell.length_a   1.000
_cell.length_b   1.000
_cell.length_c   1.000
_cell.angle_alpha   90.00
_cell.angle_beta   90.00
_cell.angle_gamma   90.00
#
_symmetry.space_group_name_H-M   'P 1'
#
loop_
_entity.id
_entity.type
_entity.pdbx_description
1 polymer ?
#
loop_
_entity_poly.entity_id
_entity_poly.type
_entity_poly.pdbx_seq_one_letter_code
_entity_poly.pdbx_strand_id
1 'polypeptide(L)'
;MSEGMSEADLLKWFTSKRSTVEDLLRHRFFYKPSFDIYGGVSGLYDYGPPGCALKREIEDLWRRHFILEEDMLELSGTNLTPEIVLEASGHVAKFSDFMVRDTITDRCYRADKYLIENMDKLLKKAEVTAEQHEEFERVKSKADTYTPQELHSIFQKYNILSEENNPLSYPEPFNLMFATSIGPSGKHRGFLRPETAQGIFVNFKNLYDFNRNRLPFAAAQIGLGFRNEISPRDGLLRVREFTMAEIEHFVNPNAKDHSKFANVAGLQVPLYSQEQQEILGGHLLMTIGEAVDRKIINNQTLGYYMARTYLFLVECGVRKDAIRFRQHMKDEMAHYAADCWDAEILSSYDWVECVGIADRSCYDLTRHAEKSKKNLQAAEKYETPKIVEFIDMKPNKGAIAKVYKQKTQDILTYLAELPEASKAVICKDLEENKEISITINENNYVLNQTMIAPVNSKKTINQEVFYPSVIEPSFGIGRIIYSVLEHSYREREGLQEARHFLCLSPSVAPIKCCVLPLSKNDLFDSSVAQLKENIKRKGLSCEVDSSSSTIGKRYARCDEVGIPFAITVDFQTTSDNTVTLREAKGMTQVRMPLLDVAKIIRKLVDKTVTWENIAGRYPSFSANTN
;
A
#
# COMPACT_ATOMS: atom_id res chain seq x y z
N MET A 1 -20.31 9.09 -18.46
CA MET A 1 -20.69 9.05 -17.04
C MET A 1 -20.41 10.42 -16.43
N SER A 2 -21.44 11.09 -15.95
CA SER A 2 -21.32 12.39 -15.28
C SER A 2 -20.58 12.27 -13.95
N GLU A 3 -19.92 13.34 -13.53
CA GLU A 3 -19.48 13.52 -12.14
C GLU A 3 -20.71 13.79 -11.26
N GLY A 4 -20.76 13.27 -10.03
CA GLY A 4 -21.84 13.56 -9.08
C GLY A 4 -23.00 12.55 -9.06
N MET A 5 -22.76 11.29 -9.44
CA MET A 5 -23.70 10.21 -9.12
C MET A 5 -23.63 9.91 -7.61
N SER A 6 -24.74 9.45 -7.02
CA SER A 6 -24.71 8.97 -5.64
C SER A 6 -23.84 7.71 -5.53
N GLU A 7 -23.31 7.43 -4.33
CA GLU A 7 -22.53 6.21 -4.07
C GLU A 7 -23.30 4.94 -4.48
N ALA A 8 -24.59 4.87 -4.15
CA ALA A 8 -25.47 3.75 -4.50
C ALA A 8 -25.65 3.60 -6.02
N ASP A 9 -25.78 4.71 -6.76
CA ASP A 9 -25.89 4.68 -8.21
C ASP A 9 -24.57 4.25 -8.87
N LEU A 10 -23.43 4.69 -8.33
CA LEU A 10 -22.11 4.28 -8.80
C LEU A 10 -21.89 2.78 -8.59
N LEU A 11 -22.14 2.28 -7.37
CA LEU A 11 -22.02 0.86 -7.05
C LEU A 11 -22.94 0.01 -7.95
N LYS A 12 -24.20 0.44 -8.15
CA LYS A 12 -25.14 -0.22 -9.05
C LYS A 12 -24.61 -0.24 -10.48
N TRP A 13 -24.04 0.86 -10.95
CA TRP A 13 -23.46 0.92 -12.28
C TRP A 13 -22.26 0.00 -12.43
N PHE A 14 -21.27 0.05 -11.53
CA PHE A 14 -20.09 -0.81 -11.56
C PHE A 14 -20.51 -2.29 -11.55
N THR A 15 -21.41 -2.66 -10.64
CA THR A 15 -21.97 -4.02 -10.56
C THR A 15 -22.62 -4.45 -11.86
N SER A 16 -23.40 -3.57 -12.50
CA SER A 16 -24.07 -3.88 -13.77
C SER A 16 -23.10 -4.08 -14.95
N LYS A 17 -21.88 -3.51 -14.86
CA LYS A 17 -20.87 -3.54 -15.94
C LYS A 17 -19.72 -4.51 -15.69
N ARG A 18 -19.61 -5.09 -14.48
CA ARG A 18 -18.51 -5.97 -14.07
C ARG A 18 -18.17 -7.05 -15.11
N SER A 19 -19.16 -7.85 -15.53
CA SER A 19 -18.93 -8.93 -16.52
C SER A 19 -18.35 -8.39 -17.82
N THR A 20 -18.90 -7.29 -18.34
CA THR A 20 -18.45 -6.70 -19.60
C THR A 20 -17.04 -6.12 -19.49
N VAL A 21 -16.71 -5.51 -18.34
CA VAL A 21 -15.35 -5.04 -18.03
C VAL A 21 -14.39 -6.22 -17.99
N GLU A 22 -14.70 -7.27 -17.23
CA GLU A 22 -13.84 -8.45 -17.11
C GLU A 22 -13.61 -9.15 -18.45
N ASP A 23 -14.65 -9.28 -19.27
CA ASP A 23 -14.56 -9.84 -20.61
C ASP A 23 -13.67 -9.00 -21.52
N LEU A 24 -13.81 -7.67 -21.48
CA LEU A 24 -12.94 -6.75 -22.22
C LEU A 24 -11.47 -6.92 -21.80
N LEU A 25 -11.20 -6.89 -20.49
CA LEU A 25 -9.84 -6.99 -19.95
C LEU A 25 -9.20 -8.34 -20.29
N ARG A 26 -9.97 -9.43 -20.23
CA ARG A 26 -9.52 -10.78 -20.61
C ARG A 26 -9.28 -10.89 -22.11
N HIS A 27 -10.21 -10.41 -22.94
CA HIS A 27 -10.13 -10.49 -24.40
C HIS A 27 -8.95 -9.68 -24.94
N ARG A 28 -8.72 -8.49 -24.38
CA ARG A 28 -7.59 -7.62 -24.74
C ARG A 28 -6.29 -7.94 -24.00
N PHE A 29 -6.29 -9.00 -23.19
CA PHE A 29 -5.13 -9.52 -22.48
C PHE A 29 -4.45 -8.47 -21.59
N PHE A 30 -5.22 -7.73 -20.79
CA PHE A 30 -4.67 -6.93 -19.70
C PHE A 30 -4.10 -7.83 -18.61
N TYR A 31 -4.88 -8.80 -18.15
CA TYR A 31 -4.43 -9.88 -17.28
C TYR A 31 -5.27 -11.14 -17.49
N LYS A 32 -4.73 -12.31 -17.12
CA LYS A 32 -5.40 -13.61 -17.15
C LYS A 32 -4.91 -14.49 -16.00
N PRO A 33 -5.68 -15.52 -15.58
CA PRO A 33 -5.20 -16.50 -14.62
C PRO A 33 -3.85 -17.09 -15.07
N SER A 34 -2.88 -17.15 -14.16
CA SER A 34 -1.58 -17.76 -14.47
C SER A 34 -1.77 -19.27 -14.69
N PHE A 35 -1.00 -19.81 -15.63
CA PHE A 35 -1.04 -21.25 -15.99
C PHE A 35 -2.41 -21.73 -16.50
N ASP A 36 -3.19 -20.86 -17.16
CA ASP A 36 -4.54 -21.14 -17.66
C ASP A 36 -4.64 -22.45 -18.48
N ILE A 37 -3.67 -22.72 -19.36
CA ILE A 37 -3.63 -23.95 -20.17
C ILE A 37 -3.45 -25.25 -19.35
N TYR A 38 -3.06 -25.13 -18.07
CA TYR A 38 -2.93 -26.22 -17.11
C TYR A 38 -4.09 -26.26 -16.09
N GLY A 39 -5.16 -25.49 -16.31
CA GLY A 39 -6.31 -25.37 -15.41
C GLY A 39 -6.22 -24.19 -14.44
N GLY A 40 -5.13 -23.42 -14.47
CA GLY A 40 -4.93 -22.22 -13.67
C GLY A 40 -4.67 -22.48 -12.17
N VAL A 41 -4.21 -21.44 -11.48
CA VAL A 41 -4.08 -21.44 -10.01
C VAL A 41 -4.77 -20.20 -9.45
N SER A 42 -5.75 -20.40 -8.57
CA SER A 42 -6.50 -19.29 -7.96
C SER A 42 -5.56 -18.32 -7.22
N GLY A 43 -5.77 -17.04 -7.46
CA GLY A 43 -4.98 -15.96 -6.86
C GLY A 43 -3.64 -15.69 -7.55
N LEU A 44 -3.32 -16.34 -8.67
CA LEU A 44 -2.16 -16.02 -9.51
C LEU A 44 -2.62 -15.50 -10.87
N TYR A 45 -2.04 -14.38 -11.31
CA TYR A 45 -2.41 -13.73 -12.56
C TYR A 45 -1.19 -13.24 -13.34
N ASP A 46 -1.21 -13.47 -14.64
CA ASP A 46 -0.23 -12.96 -15.59
C ASP A 46 -0.76 -11.67 -16.22
N TYR A 47 0.05 -10.61 -16.22
CA TYR A 47 -0.24 -9.38 -16.96
C TYR A 47 0.17 -9.58 -18.43
N GLY A 48 -0.74 -9.29 -19.36
CA GLY A 48 -0.41 -9.28 -20.79
C GLY A 48 0.14 -7.91 -21.24
N PRO A 49 0.42 -7.71 -22.54
CA PRO A 49 1.14 -6.53 -23.02
C PRO A 49 0.57 -5.17 -22.56
N PRO A 50 -0.75 -4.88 -22.69
CA PRO A 50 -1.29 -3.62 -22.20
C PRO A 50 -1.31 -3.54 -20.66
N GLY A 51 -1.47 -4.66 -19.95
CA GLY A 51 -1.42 -4.69 -18.49
C GLY A 51 -0.02 -4.42 -17.94
N CYS A 52 1.01 -5.02 -18.52
CA CYS A 52 2.42 -4.75 -18.18
C CYS A 52 2.77 -3.28 -18.38
N ALA A 53 2.34 -2.70 -19.50
CA ALA A 53 2.58 -1.28 -19.78
C ALA A 53 1.80 -0.38 -18.80
N LEU A 54 0.52 -0.63 -18.53
CA LEU A 54 -0.24 0.12 -17.51
C LEU A 54 0.42 0.05 -16.13
N LYS A 55 0.81 -1.16 -15.70
CA LYS A 55 1.49 -1.38 -14.43
C LYS A 55 2.77 -0.54 -14.33
N ARG A 56 3.61 -0.57 -15.36
CA ARG A 56 4.83 0.26 -15.42
C ARG A 56 4.51 1.74 -15.33
N GLU A 57 3.53 2.24 -16.08
CA GLU A 57 3.19 3.66 -16.07
C GLU A 57 2.66 4.12 -14.69
N ILE A 58 1.92 3.27 -13.98
CA ILE A 58 1.48 3.53 -12.59
C ILE A 58 2.67 3.52 -11.63
N GLU A 59 3.58 2.55 -11.73
CA GLU A 59 4.80 2.49 -10.92
C GLU A 59 5.70 3.73 -11.16
N ASP A 60 5.87 4.16 -12.42
CA ASP A 60 6.65 5.33 -12.80
C ASP A 60 5.98 6.65 -12.39
N LEU A 61 4.65 6.71 -12.43
CA LEU A 61 3.89 7.82 -11.85
C LEU A 61 4.09 7.86 -10.33
N TRP A 62 4.03 6.72 -9.65
CA TRP A 62 4.25 6.64 -8.20
C TRP A 62 5.65 7.08 -7.81
N ARG A 63 6.69 6.65 -8.56
CA ARG A 63 8.07 7.13 -8.37
C ARG A 63 8.18 8.65 -8.49
N ARG A 64 7.58 9.24 -9.53
CA ARG A 64 7.60 10.71 -9.70
C ARG A 64 6.81 11.42 -8.59
N HIS A 65 5.71 10.83 -8.15
CA HIS A 65 4.79 11.45 -7.19
C HIS A 65 5.29 11.36 -5.75
N PHE A 66 5.99 10.30 -5.36
CA PHE A 66 6.44 10.11 -3.98
C PHE A 66 7.97 10.18 -3.90
N ILE A 67 8.69 9.30 -4.59
CA ILE A 67 10.15 9.21 -4.46
C ILE A 67 10.84 10.50 -4.91
N LEU A 68 10.53 10.97 -6.12
CA LEU A 68 11.18 12.16 -6.67
C LEU A 68 10.74 13.44 -5.96
N GLU A 69 9.47 13.54 -5.58
CA GLU A 69 8.96 14.73 -4.89
C GLU A 69 9.55 14.86 -3.48
N GLU A 70 9.69 13.77 -2.72
CA GLU A 70 10.19 13.80 -1.34
C GLU A 70 11.66 13.42 -1.17
N ASP A 71 12.42 13.32 -2.27
CA ASP A 71 13.81 12.86 -2.27
C ASP A 71 14.01 11.54 -1.49
N MET A 72 13.07 10.60 -1.63
CA MET A 72 13.06 9.36 -0.86
C MET A 72 14.20 8.44 -1.26
N LEU A 73 14.66 7.64 -0.30
CA LEU A 73 15.67 6.61 -0.51
C LEU A 73 15.01 5.33 -1.04
N GLU A 74 14.89 5.19 -2.36
CA GLU A 74 14.41 3.94 -2.99
C GLU A 74 15.45 2.82 -2.82
N LEU A 75 15.03 1.67 -2.32
CA LEU A 75 15.84 0.45 -2.22
C LEU A 75 15.10 -0.78 -2.75
N SER A 76 15.86 -1.84 -3.04
CA SER A 76 15.32 -3.11 -3.53
C SER A 76 15.89 -4.27 -2.71
N GLY A 77 15.06 -4.79 -1.80
CA GLY A 77 15.35 -5.97 -0.97
C GLY A 77 14.94 -7.28 -1.63
N THR A 78 15.43 -8.40 -1.11
CA THR A 78 15.09 -9.76 -1.57
C THR A 78 13.66 -10.15 -1.21
N ASN A 79 13.06 -11.08 -1.98
CA ASN A 79 11.77 -11.68 -1.64
C ASN A 79 11.93 -12.78 -0.58
N LEU A 80 13.03 -13.55 -0.66
CA LEU A 80 13.37 -14.58 0.32
C LEU A 80 13.79 -13.93 1.63
N THR A 81 13.15 -14.33 2.72
CA THR A 81 13.33 -13.78 4.06
C THR A 81 13.60 -14.90 5.07
N PRO A 82 14.72 -14.88 5.81
CA PRO A 82 14.97 -15.83 6.88
C PRO A 82 13.92 -15.74 8.00
N GLU A 83 13.53 -16.89 8.56
CA GLU A 83 12.50 -16.98 9.62
C GLU A 83 12.73 -16.00 10.78
N ILE A 84 13.98 -15.85 11.23
CA ILE A 84 14.35 -14.96 12.36
C ILE A 84 13.91 -13.49 12.18
N VAL A 85 13.84 -13.01 10.94
CA VAL A 85 13.39 -11.63 10.62
C VAL A 85 11.88 -11.51 10.79
N LEU A 86 11.14 -12.53 10.36
CA LEU A 86 9.68 -12.58 10.47
C LEU A 86 9.21 -12.97 11.88
N GLU A 87 10.05 -13.66 12.65
CA GLU A 87 9.87 -13.81 14.10
C GLU A 87 10.02 -12.46 14.81
N ALA A 88 11.05 -11.67 14.46
CA ALA A 88 11.29 -10.37 15.08
C ALA A 88 10.12 -9.42 14.87
N SER A 89 9.61 -9.32 13.63
CA SER A 89 8.44 -8.50 13.32
C SER A 89 7.11 -9.03 13.90
N GLY A 90 7.08 -10.30 14.31
CA GLY A 90 5.90 -10.95 14.89
C GLY A 90 4.99 -11.64 13.86
N HIS A 91 5.34 -11.62 12.57
CA HIS A 91 4.60 -12.31 11.51
C HIS A 91 4.48 -13.81 11.78
N VAL A 92 5.55 -14.49 12.20
CA VAL A 92 5.49 -15.95 12.45
C VAL A 92 4.42 -16.32 13.50
N ALA A 93 4.18 -15.45 14.48
CA ALA A 93 3.19 -15.69 15.54
C ALA A 93 1.77 -15.23 15.18
N LYS A 94 1.61 -14.23 14.30
CA LYS A 94 0.33 -13.55 14.04
C LYS A 94 -0.23 -13.74 12.63
N PHE A 95 0.57 -14.23 11.68
CA PHE A 95 0.16 -14.39 10.27
C PHE A 95 -0.54 -15.74 10.03
N SER A 96 -1.53 -16.05 10.86
CA SER A 96 -2.37 -17.24 10.72
C SER A 96 -3.84 -16.88 10.81
N ASP A 97 -4.61 -17.30 9.81
CA ASP A 97 -6.08 -17.26 9.85
C ASP A 97 -6.62 -18.63 10.24
N PHE A 98 -7.88 -18.68 10.70
CA PHE A 98 -8.58 -19.96 10.83
C PHE A 98 -9.16 -20.40 9.48
N MET A 99 -8.90 -21.65 9.11
CA MET A 99 -9.38 -22.29 7.90
C MET A 99 -10.36 -23.41 8.27
N VAL A 100 -11.47 -23.46 7.55
CA VAL A 100 -12.35 -24.64 7.52
C VAL A 100 -12.29 -25.28 6.15
N ARG A 101 -12.57 -26.57 6.09
CA ARG A 101 -12.50 -27.38 4.88
C ARG A 101 -13.79 -28.16 4.70
N ASP A 102 -14.31 -28.17 3.49
CA ASP A 102 -15.35 -29.12 3.10
C ASP A 102 -14.79 -30.54 3.23
N THR A 103 -15.43 -31.37 4.06
CA THR A 103 -14.93 -32.71 4.38
C THR A 103 -15.00 -33.70 3.21
N ILE A 104 -15.68 -33.34 2.11
CA ILE A 104 -15.84 -34.15 0.92
C ILE A 104 -15.01 -33.60 -0.25
N THR A 105 -15.11 -32.30 -0.53
CA THR A 105 -14.43 -31.70 -1.70
C THR A 105 -13.03 -31.17 -1.43
N ASP A 106 -12.62 -31.13 -0.16
CA ASP A 106 -11.35 -30.55 0.29
C ASP A 106 -11.25 -29.02 0.08
N ARG A 107 -12.34 -28.39 -0.40
CA ARG A 107 -12.38 -26.94 -0.64
C ARG A 107 -12.24 -26.18 0.67
N CYS A 108 -11.29 -25.27 0.70
CA CYS A 108 -10.95 -24.50 1.89
C CYS A 108 -11.62 -23.12 1.89
N TYR A 109 -12.06 -22.69 3.05
CA TYR A 109 -12.63 -21.37 3.30
C TYR A 109 -11.96 -20.74 4.51
N ARG A 110 -11.77 -19.42 4.45
CA ARG A 110 -11.31 -18.64 5.61
C ARG A 110 -12.51 -18.47 6.55
N ALA A 111 -12.39 -18.94 7.79
CA ALA A 111 -13.52 -19.22 8.66
C ALA A 111 -14.32 -17.96 9.04
N ASP A 112 -13.65 -16.87 9.45
CA ASP A 112 -14.28 -15.58 9.77
C ASP A 112 -15.04 -15.00 8.57
N LYS A 113 -14.43 -14.97 7.38
CA LYS A 113 -15.06 -14.45 6.16
C LYS A 113 -16.22 -15.32 5.70
N TYR A 114 -16.06 -16.64 5.79
CA TYR A 114 -17.15 -17.56 5.47
C TYR A 114 -18.32 -17.42 6.46
N LEU A 115 -18.05 -17.14 7.74
CA LEU A 115 -19.08 -16.81 8.71
C LEU A 115 -19.85 -15.55 8.30
N ILE A 116 -19.13 -14.46 8.00
CA ILE A 116 -19.72 -13.17 7.58
C ILE A 116 -20.62 -13.37 6.35
N GLU A 117 -20.12 -14.03 5.31
CA GLU A 117 -20.89 -14.30 4.07
C GLU A 117 -22.18 -15.07 4.35
N ASN A 118 -22.14 -16.04 5.28
CA ASN A 118 -23.33 -16.82 5.64
C ASN A 118 -24.29 -16.04 6.54
N MET A 119 -23.80 -15.20 7.44
CA MET A 119 -24.65 -14.29 8.23
C MET A 119 -25.38 -13.30 7.30
N ASP A 120 -24.71 -12.74 6.29
CA ASP A 120 -25.35 -11.85 5.30
C ASP A 120 -26.44 -12.57 4.48
N LYS A 121 -26.20 -13.84 4.13
CA LYS A 121 -27.23 -14.66 3.46
C LYS A 121 -28.44 -14.89 4.36
N LEU A 122 -28.22 -15.11 5.66
CA LEU A 122 -29.31 -15.27 6.63
C LEU A 122 -30.09 -13.97 6.81
N LEU A 123 -29.41 -12.83 6.97
CA LEU A 123 -30.01 -11.50 7.10
C LEU A 123 -30.93 -11.12 5.92
N LYS A 124 -30.61 -11.60 4.71
CA LYS A 124 -31.41 -11.35 3.50
C LYS A 124 -32.66 -12.23 3.36
N LYS A 125 -32.88 -13.20 4.25
CA LYS A 125 -34.09 -14.06 4.21
C LYS A 125 -35.31 -13.27 4.70
N ALA A 126 -36.46 -13.50 4.06
CA ALA A 126 -37.71 -12.79 4.37
C ALA A 126 -38.30 -13.11 5.76
N GLU A 127 -37.85 -14.18 6.41
CA GLU A 127 -38.42 -14.73 7.66
C GLU A 127 -37.57 -14.43 8.92
N VAL A 128 -36.71 -13.41 8.88
CA VAL A 128 -35.83 -13.06 10.02
C VAL A 128 -36.58 -12.14 11.00
N THR A 129 -36.66 -12.54 12.27
CA THR A 129 -37.23 -11.68 13.32
C THR A 129 -36.28 -10.53 13.69
N ALA A 130 -36.78 -9.45 14.29
CA ALA A 130 -35.94 -8.34 14.73
C ALA A 130 -34.82 -8.78 15.69
N GLU A 131 -35.10 -9.72 16.60
CA GLU A 131 -34.12 -10.29 17.52
C GLU A 131 -33.05 -11.12 16.78
N GLN A 132 -33.44 -11.91 15.79
CA GLN A 132 -32.49 -12.67 14.97
C GLN A 132 -31.63 -11.75 14.11
N HIS A 133 -32.20 -10.65 13.61
CA HIS A 133 -31.46 -9.66 12.84
C HIS A 133 -30.35 -9.03 13.69
N GLU A 134 -30.67 -8.60 14.91
CA GLU A 134 -29.69 -8.05 15.85
C GLU A 134 -28.63 -9.10 16.24
N GLU A 135 -29.03 -10.35 16.44
CA GLU A 135 -28.11 -11.44 16.72
C GLU A 135 -27.14 -11.71 15.56
N PHE A 136 -27.62 -11.81 14.32
CA PHE A 136 -26.78 -12.08 13.15
C PHE A 136 -25.80 -10.94 12.87
N GLU A 137 -26.24 -9.67 12.99
CA GLU A 137 -25.33 -8.53 12.88
C GLU A 137 -24.26 -8.55 13.98
N ARG A 138 -24.65 -8.89 15.21
CA ARG A 138 -23.68 -9.05 16.31
C ARG A 138 -22.67 -10.16 16.04
N VAL A 139 -23.11 -11.33 15.58
CA VAL A 139 -22.22 -12.45 15.24
C VAL A 139 -21.27 -12.05 14.10
N LYS A 140 -21.81 -11.41 13.06
CA LYS A 140 -21.04 -10.90 11.92
C LYS A 140 -19.97 -9.90 12.36
N SER A 141 -20.32 -8.94 13.22
CA SER A 141 -19.39 -7.90 13.70
C SER A 141 -18.22 -8.43 14.52
N LYS A 142 -18.33 -9.65 15.06
CA LYS A 142 -17.31 -10.26 15.94
C LYS A 142 -16.56 -11.42 15.27
N ALA A 143 -16.80 -11.66 13.99
CA ALA A 143 -16.38 -12.89 13.32
C ALA A 143 -14.87 -13.17 13.37
N ASP A 144 -14.05 -12.12 13.38
CA ASP A 144 -12.59 -12.12 13.46
C ASP A 144 -12.04 -12.28 14.88
N THR A 145 -12.87 -12.09 15.91
CA THR A 145 -12.48 -12.22 17.33
C THR A 145 -12.68 -13.63 17.90
N TYR A 146 -13.47 -14.47 17.21
CA TYR A 146 -13.82 -15.78 17.72
C TYR A 146 -12.66 -16.77 17.72
N THR A 147 -12.58 -17.55 18.80
CA THR A 147 -11.69 -18.71 18.89
C THR A 147 -12.15 -19.84 17.95
N PRO A 148 -11.29 -20.82 17.62
CA PRO A 148 -11.68 -21.98 16.82
C PRO A 148 -12.90 -22.73 17.37
N GLN A 149 -12.99 -22.84 18.70
CA GLN A 149 -14.10 -23.51 19.37
C GLN A 149 -15.42 -22.74 19.23
N GLU A 150 -15.37 -21.41 19.36
CA GLU A 150 -16.53 -20.54 19.17
C GLU A 150 -16.99 -20.55 17.71
N LEU A 151 -16.07 -20.42 16.76
CA LEU A 151 -16.37 -20.53 15.32
C LEU A 151 -17.03 -21.87 15.00
N HIS A 152 -16.49 -22.99 15.51
CA HIS A 152 -17.06 -24.30 15.30
C HIS A 152 -18.48 -24.42 15.88
N SER A 153 -18.69 -23.90 17.10
CA SER A 153 -20.00 -23.91 17.76
C SER A 153 -21.03 -23.06 17.00
N ILE A 154 -20.60 -21.91 16.47
CA ILE A 154 -21.43 -21.02 15.66
C ILE A 154 -21.81 -21.69 14.34
N PHE A 155 -20.86 -22.36 13.68
CA PHE A 155 -21.12 -23.07 12.42
C PHE A 155 -22.14 -24.19 12.61
N GLN A 156 -22.05 -24.92 13.72
CA GLN A 156 -23.04 -25.92 14.10
C GLN A 156 -24.40 -25.30 14.45
N LYS A 157 -24.41 -24.24 15.27
CA LYS A 157 -25.64 -23.56 15.71
C LYS A 157 -26.49 -23.07 14.54
N TYR A 158 -25.86 -22.47 13.54
CA TYR A 158 -26.55 -21.91 12.36
C TYR A 158 -26.55 -22.84 11.14
N ASN A 159 -26.10 -24.09 11.31
CA ASN A 159 -26.01 -25.10 10.25
C ASN A 159 -25.30 -24.55 8.98
N ILE A 160 -24.15 -23.92 9.19
CA ILE A 160 -23.32 -23.39 8.10
C ILE A 160 -22.57 -24.56 7.44
N LEU A 161 -22.91 -24.81 6.18
CA LEU A 161 -22.32 -25.88 5.36
C LEU A 161 -21.47 -25.28 4.24
N SER A 162 -20.74 -26.14 3.53
CA SER A 162 -20.02 -25.73 2.31
C SER A 162 -20.99 -25.28 1.21
N GLU A 163 -20.47 -24.67 0.14
CA GLU A 163 -21.25 -24.30 -1.05
C GLU A 163 -21.96 -25.52 -1.70
N GLU A 164 -21.46 -26.73 -1.47
CA GLU A 164 -22.06 -27.99 -1.94
C GLU A 164 -22.96 -28.67 -0.89
N ASN A 165 -23.27 -27.98 0.21
CA ASN A 165 -24.03 -28.48 1.36
C ASN A 165 -23.36 -29.63 2.11
N ASN A 166 -22.03 -29.70 2.12
CA ASN A 166 -21.28 -30.70 2.88
C ASN A 166 -20.87 -30.14 4.26
N PRO A 167 -20.61 -31.02 5.25
CA PRO A 167 -20.05 -30.62 6.54
C PRO A 167 -18.68 -29.93 6.41
N LEU A 168 -18.41 -28.99 7.31
CA LEU A 168 -17.14 -28.29 7.43
C LEU A 168 -16.30 -28.90 8.56
N SER A 169 -14.99 -28.95 8.36
CA SER A 169 -14.02 -29.37 9.37
C SER A 169 -14.01 -28.44 10.59
N TYR A 170 -13.33 -28.88 11.65
CA TYR A 170 -12.95 -27.97 12.74
C TYR A 170 -12.09 -26.82 12.18
N PRO A 171 -12.24 -25.56 12.65
CA PRO A 171 -11.39 -24.46 12.24
C PRO A 171 -9.94 -24.67 12.71
N GLU A 172 -9.00 -24.70 11.79
CA GLU A 172 -7.57 -24.92 12.08
C GLU A 172 -6.73 -23.69 11.72
N PRO A 173 -5.66 -23.38 12.48
CA PRO A 173 -4.77 -22.27 12.13
C PRO A 173 -3.99 -22.58 10.86
N PHE A 174 -4.01 -21.65 9.92
CA PHE A 174 -3.34 -21.75 8.63
C PHE A 174 -2.39 -20.58 8.42
N ASN A 175 -1.09 -20.88 8.22
CA ASN A 175 -0.07 -19.85 8.02
C ASN A 175 -0.19 -19.24 6.61
N LEU A 176 -0.38 -17.92 6.56
CA LEU A 176 -0.53 -17.15 5.33
C LEU A 176 0.81 -16.81 4.66
N MET A 177 1.95 -17.25 5.19
CA MET A 177 3.26 -17.04 4.55
C MET A 177 3.68 -18.30 3.78
N PHE A 178 4.20 -18.10 2.57
CA PHE A 178 4.80 -19.19 1.80
C PHE A 178 6.15 -19.58 2.40
N ALA A 179 6.20 -20.73 3.07
CA ALA A 179 7.44 -21.28 3.63
C ALA A 179 8.33 -21.90 2.54
N THR A 180 9.64 -21.84 2.75
CA THR A 180 10.66 -22.47 1.91
C THR A 180 11.92 -22.81 2.72
N SER A 181 12.87 -23.51 2.10
CA SER A 181 14.20 -23.76 2.67
C SER A 181 15.26 -22.97 1.90
N ILE A 182 16.10 -22.25 2.64
CA ILE A 182 17.24 -21.52 2.11
C ILE A 182 18.46 -22.46 2.09
N GLY A 183 18.93 -22.75 0.89
CA GLY A 183 20.07 -23.66 0.69
C GLY A 183 19.67 -25.15 0.73
N PRO A 184 20.59 -26.03 0.28
CA PRO A 184 20.27 -27.44 -0.01
C PRO A 184 20.11 -28.31 1.24
N SER A 185 20.55 -27.83 2.42
CA SER A 185 20.57 -28.65 3.64
C SER A 185 19.24 -28.73 4.38
N GLY A 186 18.23 -27.94 4.00
CA GLY A 186 16.97 -27.87 4.76
C GLY A 186 17.04 -27.08 6.07
N LYS A 187 18.25 -26.71 6.53
CA LYS A 187 18.47 -26.19 7.90
C LYS A 187 18.06 -24.74 8.09
N HIS A 188 18.02 -23.95 7.02
CA HIS A 188 17.65 -22.53 7.11
C HIS A 188 16.23 -22.35 6.60
N ARG A 189 15.27 -22.32 7.53
CA ARG A 189 13.89 -22.01 7.18
C ARG A 189 13.77 -20.56 6.75
N GLY A 190 13.02 -20.34 5.67
CA GLY A 190 12.71 -19.02 5.16
C GLY A 190 11.29 -18.95 4.66
N PHE A 191 10.88 -17.75 4.29
CA PHE A 191 9.59 -17.48 3.71
C PHE A 191 9.75 -16.52 2.53
N LEU A 192 8.76 -16.51 1.65
CA LEU A 192 8.55 -15.34 0.79
C LEU A 192 7.94 -14.23 1.64
N ARG A 193 8.46 -13.01 1.49
CA ARG A 193 8.05 -11.87 2.32
C ARG A 193 6.55 -11.56 2.14
N PRO A 194 5.79 -11.35 3.23
CA PRO A 194 4.39 -10.94 3.15
C PRO A 194 4.21 -9.45 2.86
N GLU A 195 5.27 -8.66 3.08
CA GLU A 195 5.33 -7.21 2.86
C GLU A 195 6.74 -6.77 2.43
N THR A 196 6.91 -5.53 1.98
CA THR A 196 8.20 -4.95 1.57
C THR A 196 8.91 -4.17 2.68
N ALA A 197 8.18 -3.65 3.67
CA ALA A 197 8.63 -2.83 4.79
C ALA A 197 9.81 -3.42 5.56
N GLN A 198 9.79 -4.74 5.82
CA GLN A 198 10.85 -5.43 6.57
C GLN A 198 12.25 -5.25 5.95
N GLY A 199 12.35 -5.17 4.62
CA GLY A 199 13.61 -4.91 3.92
C GLY A 199 14.16 -3.51 4.22
N ILE A 200 13.29 -2.55 4.46
CA ILE A 200 13.63 -1.16 4.80
C ILE A 200 14.09 -1.11 6.26
N PHE A 201 13.35 -1.72 7.20
CA PHE A 201 13.68 -1.72 8.62
C PHE A 201 15.05 -2.35 8.92
N VAL A 202 15.37 -3.51 8.32
CA VAL A 202 16.68 -4.15 8.52
C VAL A 202 17.84 -3.34 7.94
N ASN A 203 17.56 -2.43 7.00
CA ASN A 203 18.52 -1.51 6.41
C ASN A 203 18.50 -0.10 7.03
N PHE A 204 17.71 0.13 8.08
CA PHE A 204 17.52 1.46 8.69
C PHE A 204 18.85 2.18 8.95
N LYS A 205 19.84 1.49 9.54
CA LYS A 205 21.13 2.13 9.86
C LYS A 205 21.86 2.63 8.62
N ASN A 206 21.87 1.85 7.54
CA ASN A 206 22.50 2.23 6.28
C ASN A 206 21.78 3.43 5.64
N LEU A 207 20.44 3.44 5.68
CA LEU A 207 19.62 4.53 5.15
C LEU A 207 19.79 5.81 5.96
N TYR A 208 19.80 5.70 7.28
CA TYR A 208 20.03 6.82 8.19
C TYR A 208 21.44 7.40 8.01
N ASP A 209 22.46 6.55 7.84
CA ASP A 209 23.82 6.98 7.52
C ASP A 209 23.90 7.66 6.14
N PHE A 210 23.21 7.11 5.14
CA PHE A 210 23.11 7.72 3.80
C PHE A 210 22.45 9.11 3.86
N ASN A 211 21.42 9.26 4.70
CA ASN A 211 20.80 10.55 5.01
C ASN A 211 21.61 11.41 6.01
N ARG A 212 22.90 11.11 6.20
CA ARG A 212 23.84 11.88 7.03
C ARG A 212 23.39 12.01 8.49
N ASN A 213 22.75 10.96 9.02
CA ASN A 213 22.20 10.89 10.37
C ASN A 213 21.18 11.99 10.68
N ARG A 214 20.32 12.35 9.73
CA ARG A 214 19.27 13.36 9.90
C ARG A 214 17.87 12.75 9.83
N LEU A 215 16.95 13.31 10.61
CA LEU A 215 15.52 13.07 10.56
C LEU A 215 14.78 14.39 10.25
N PRO A 216 13.55 14.31 9.73
CA PRO A 216 12.93 13.11 9.18
C PRO A 216 13.59 12.66 7.86
N PHE A 217 13.38 11.40 7.47
CA PHE A 217 13.67 10.91 6.12
C PHE A 217 12.73 9.77 5.75
N ALA A 218 12.51 9.57 4.46
CA ALA A 218 11.69 8.49 3.95
C ALA A 218 12.52 7.54 3.09
N ALA A 219 12.25 6.25 3.23
CA ALA A 219 12.74 5.20 2.34
C ALA A 219 11.55 4.52 1.68
N ALA A 220 11.75 4.00 0.47
CA ALA A 220 10.67 3.40 -0.31
C ALA A 220 11.13 2.11 -0.98
N GLN A 221 10.19 1.20 -1.21
CA GLN A 221 10.44 -0.02 -1.99
C GLN A 221 9.22 -0.36 -2.85
N ILE A 222 9.45 -0.62 -4.14
CA ILE A 222 8.48 -1.24 -5.03
C ILE A 222 8.90 -2.69 -5.29
N GLY A 223 8.04 -3.64 -5.01
CA GLY A 223 8.36 -5.05 -5.23
C GLY A 223 7.22 -6.01 -4.93
N LEU A 224 7.49 -7.30 -5.08
CA LEU A 224 6.48 -8.34 -4.83
C LEU A 224 6.30 -8.60 -3.33
N GLY A 225 5.06 -8.77 -2.91
CA GLY A 225 4.63 -9.36 -1.63
C GLY A 225 3.84 -10.65 -1.89
N PHE A 226 3.91 -11.58 -0.94
CA PHE A 226 3.34 -12.91 -1.08
C PHE A 226 2.47 -13.27 0.13
N ARG A 227 1.20 -13.58 -0.11
CA ARG A 227 0.27 -14.01 0.93
C ARG A 227 -0.41 -15.28 0.46
N ASN A 228 -0.22 -16.38 1.18
CA ASN A 228 -0.85 -17.67 0.90
C ASN A 228 -2.33 -17.63 1.29
N GLU A 229 -3.11 -16.82 0.59
CA GLU A 229 -4.54 -16.64 0.84
C GLU A 229 -5.28 -17.99 0.73
N ILE A 230 -6.13 -18.27 1.73
CA ILE A 230 -6.88 -19.53 1.85
C ILE A 230 -7.84 -19.70 0.67
N SER A 231 -8.58 -18.65 0.32
CA SER A 231 -9.56 -18.67 -0.78
C SER A 231 -9.47 -17.35 -1.57
N PRO A 232 -8.51 -17.23 -2.51
CA PRO A 232 -8.40 -16.06 -3.38
C PRO A 232 -9.64 -15.93 -4.27
N ARG A 233 -10.24 -14.73 -4.32
CA ARG A 233 -11.47 -14.40 -5.06
C ARG A 233 -11.33 -13.01 -5.71
N ASP A 234 -12.25 -12.65 -6.58
CA ASP A 234 -12.42 -11.27 -7.08
C ASP A 234 -11.23 -10.71 -7.89
N GLY A 235 -10.64 -11.55 -8.74
CA GLY A 235 -9.63 -11.11 -9.71
C GLY A 235 -8.35 -10.62 -9.04
N LEU A 236 -7.92 -9.41 -9.39
CA LEU A 236 -6.69 -8.79 -8.85
C LEU A 236 -6.84 -8.25 -7.43
N LEU A 237 -8.04 -8.29 -6.84
CA LEU A 237 -8.31 -7.69 -5.52
C LEU A 237 -7.77 -8.53 -4.36
N ARG A 238 -7.81 -9.86 -4.50
CA ARG A 238 -7.31 -10.82 -3.51
C ARG A 238 -6.49 -11.91 -4.18
N VAL A 239 -5.17 -11.69 -4.22
CA VAL A 239 -4.20 -12.53 -4.91
C VAL A 239 -3.10 -13.01 -3.97
N ARG A 240 -2.36 -14.04 -4.39
CA ARG A 240 -1.29 -14.66 -3.60
C ARG A 240 0.08 -14.05 -3.82
N GLU A 241 0.27 -13.42 -4.98
CA GLU A 241 1.46 -12.70 -5.37
C GLU A 241 1.02 -11.36 -5.98
N PHE A 242 1.54 -10.25 -5.45
CA PHE A 242 1.18 -8.92 -5.92
C PHE A 242 2.32 -7.94 -5.74
N THR A 243 2.33 -6.90 -6.57
CA THR A 243 3.25 -5.79 -6.42
C THR A 243 2.70 -4.79 -5.41
N MET A 244 3.56 -4.39 -4.50
CA MET A 244 3.33 -3.33 -3.53
C MET A 244 4.33 -2.21 -3.76
N ALA A 245 3.93 -1.00 -3.40
CA ALA A 245 4.85 0.12 -3.22
C ALA A 245 4.67 0.62 -1.80
N GLU A 246 5.71 0.54 -0.97
CA GLU A 246 5.66 0.94 0.44
C GLU A 246 6.66 2.05 0.72
N ILE A 247 6.30 2.94 1.62
CA ILE A 247 7.12 4.05 2.10
C ILE A 247 7.24 3.92 3.61
N GLU A 248 8.45 3.96 4.15
CA GLU A 248 8.69 4.13 5.58
C GLU A 248 9.22 5.53 5.84
N HIS A 249 8.38 6.41 6.38
CA HIS A 249 8.78 7.75 6.79
C HIS A 249 9.22 7.74 8.25
N PHE A 250 10.53 7.80 8.48
CA PHE A 250 11.13 7.86 9.81
C PHE A 250 11.11 9.29 10.35
N VAL A 251 10.52 9.49 11.52
CA VAL A 251 10.37 10.80 12.17
C VAL A 251 10.58 10.71 13.67
N ASN A 252 10.90 11.83 14.31
CA ASN A 252 10.93 11.92 15.76
C ASN A 252 9.51 11.65 16.34
N PRO A 253 9.34 10.69 17.26
CA PRO A 253 8.04 10.38 17.86
C PRO A 253 7.33 11.58 18.50
N ASN A 254 8.10 12.56 18.99
CA ASN A 254 7.60 13.75 19.67
C ASN A 254 7.39 14.96 18.75
N ALA A 255 7.77 14.85 17.46
CA ALA A 255 7.67 15.94 16.49
C ALA A 255 7.28 15.39 15.10
N LYS A 256 5.99 15.11 14.91
CA LYS A 256 5.41 14.54 13.67
C LYS A 256 4.80 15.62 12.75
N ASP A 257 5.44 16.77 12.69
CA ASP A 257 5.10 17.84 11.74
C ASP A 257 5.72 17.54 10.36
N HIS A 258 5.10 18.01 9.29
CA HIS A 258 5.61 17.80 7.93
C HIS A 258 5.87 19.14 7.25
N SER A 259 7.11 19.35 6.80
CA SER A 259 7.57 20.64 6.23
C SER A 259 6.75 21.11 5.03
N LYS A 260 6.17 20.19 4.26
CA LYS A 260 5.31 20.46 3.10
C LYS A 260 3.81 20.38 3.39
N PHE A 261 3.38 20.21 4.64
CA PHE A 261 1.96 20.07 4.99
C PHE A 261 1.10 21.24 4.48
N ALA A 262 1.62 22.47 4.57
CA ALA A 262 0.94 23.68 4.11
C ALA A 262 0.51 23.61 2.63
N ASN A 263 1.24 22.87 1.78
CA ASN A 263 0.92 22.71 0.35
C ASN A 263 -0.35 21.90 0.12
N VAL A 264 -0.77 21.08 1.09
CA VAL A 264 -1.90 20.16 0.95
C VAL A 264 -2.99 20.37 2.02
N ALA A 265 -2.76 21.22 3.02
CA ALA A 265 -3.71 21.47 4.11
C ALA A 265 -5.11 21.89 3.61
N GLY A 266 -5.18 22.65 2.52
CA GLY A 266 -6.46 23.07 1.92
C GLY A 266 -7.16 22.00 1.08
N LEU A 267 -6.55 20.83 0.84
CA LEU A 267 -7.14 19.77 0.05
C LEU A 267 -8.32 19.14 0.81
N GLN A 268 -9.48 19.12 0.18
CA GLN A 268 -10.65 18.43 0.70
C GLN A 268 -10.59 16.94 0.33
N VAL A 269 -10.77 16.08 1.33
CA VAL A 269 -10.86 14.64 1.15
C VAL A 269 -12.08 14.07 1.90
N PRO A 270 -12.72 13.02 1.36
CA PRO A 270 -13.78 12.29 2.04
C PRO A 270 -13.20 11.41 3.16
N LEU A 271 -13.60 11.69 4.42
CA LEU A 271 -13.16 10.99 5.62
C LEU A 271 -14.30 10.19 6.25
N TYR A 272 -14.07 8.91 6.48
CA TYR A 272 -14.93 8.00 7.23
C TYR A 272 -14.24 7.65 8.56
N SER A 273 -14.24 8.62 9.48
CA SER A 273 -13.63 8.51 10.82
C SER A 273 -14.29 7.43 11.68
N GLN A 274 -13.64 7.04 12.79
CA GLN A 274 -14.23 6.15 13.80
C GLN A 274 -15.62 6.61 14.25
N GLU A 275 -15.79 7.91 14.55
CA GLU A 275 -17.09 8.48 14.98
C GLU A 275 -18.19 8.25 13.94
N GLN A 276 -17.89 8.45 12.65
CA GLN A 276 -18.85 8.22 11.58
C GLN A 276 -19.19 6.73 11.44
N GLN A 277 -18.23 5.84 11.65
CA GLN A 277 -18.48 4.39 11.65
C GLN A 277 -19.39 3.96 12.81
N GLU A 278 -19.16 4.49 14.01
CA GLU A 278 -19.97 4.17 15.20
C GLU A 278 -21.44 4.57 15.05
N ILE A 279 -21.71 5.68 14.38
CA ILE A 279 -23.09 6.15 14.12
C ILE A 279 -23.68 5.61 12.81
N LEU A 280 -22.97 4.73 12.10
CA LEU A 280 -23.33 4.25 10.76
C LEU A 280 -23.62 5.40 9.77
N GLY A 281 -22.84 6.47 9.89
CA GLY A 281 -22.90 7.65 9.04
C GLY A 281 -22.21 7.44 7.69
N GLY A 282 -22.28 8.47 6.84
CA GLY A 282 -21.49 8.53 5.60
C GLY A 282 -20.09 9.10 5.84
N HIS A 283 -19.25 9.07 4.81
CA HIS A 283 -18.00 9.83 4.83
C HIS A 283 -18.28 11.34 4.70
N LEU A 284 -17.51 12.16 5.41
CA LEU A 284 -17.64 13.61 5.41
C LEU A 284 -16.49 14.26 4.63
N LEU A 285 -16.81 15.22 3.77
CA LEU A 285 -15.79 15.99 3.06
C LEU A 285 -15.19 17.02 4.01
N MET A 286 -13.88 16.94 4.25
CA MET A 286 -13.15 17.82 5.17
C MET A 286 -11.80 18.19 4.58
N THR A 287 -11.30 19.39 4.90
CA THR A 287 -9.91 19.73 4.54
C THR A 287 -8.94 18.95 5.43
N ILE A 288 -7.81 18.53 4.87
CA ILE A 288 -6.75 17.85 5.63
C ILE A 288 -6.25 18.72 6.80
N GLY A 289 -6.16 20.04 6.61
CA GLY A 289 -5.81 21.00 7.65
C GLY A 289 -6.79 20.97 8.82
N GLU A 290 -8.09 21.12 8.53
CA GLU A 290 -9.14 21.07 9.56
C GLU A 290 -9.14 19.73 10.29
N ALA A 291 -8.98 18.62 9.58
CA ALA A 291 -8.96 17.28 10.19
C ALA A 291 -7.78 17.08 11.15
N VAL A 292 -6.60 17.64 10.83
CA VAL A 292 -5.43 17.62 11.72
C VAL A 292 -5.60 18.56 12.91
N ASP A 293 -6.13 19.77 12.69
CA ASP A 293 -6.38 20.75 13.76
C ASP A 293 -7.38 20.21 14.80
N ARG A 294 -8.41 19.48 14.32
CA ARG A 294 -9.43 18.84 15.16
C ARG A 294 -9.00 17.49 15.76
N LYS A 295 -7.77 17.02 15.46
CA LYS A 295 -7.25 15.71 15.89
C LYS A 295 -8.08 14.51 15.42
N ILE A 296 -8.82 14.66 14.31
CA ILE A 296 -9.43 13.54 13.60
C ILE A 296 -8.31 12.73 12.92
N ILE A 297 -7.39 13.43 12.25
CA ILE A 297 -6.11 12.88 11.79
C ILE A 297 -5.06 13.27 12.83
N ASN A 298 -4.29 12.30 13.33
CA ASN A 298 -3.44 12.48 14.50
C ASN A 298 -2.36 13.58 14.34
N ASN A 299 -1.69 13.63 13.19
CA ASN A 299 -0.55 14.53 12.93
C ASN A 299 -0.44 14.97 11.46
N GLN A 300 0.42 15.97 11.21
CA GLN A 300 0.60 16.55 9.88
C GLN A 300 1.25 15.57 8.90
N THR A 301 2.20 14.74 9.33
CA THR A 301 2.84 13.75 8.45
C THR A 301 1.83 12.73 7.93
N LEU A 302 0.95 12.22 8.80
CA LEU A 302 -0.12 11.31 8.40
C LEU A 302 -1.08 11.99 7.42
N GLY A 303 -1.55 13.21 7.74
CA GLY A 303 -2.41 13.98 6.85
C GLY A 303 -1.76 14.33 5.51
N TYR A 304 -0.45 14.58 5.50
CA TYR A 304 0.33 14.82 4.28
C TYR A 304 0.29 13.62 3.34
N TYR A 305 0.57 12.42 3.87
CA TYR A 305 0.55 11.21 3.06
C TYR A 305 -0.87 10.82 2.61
N MET A 306 -1.91 11.04 3.44
CA MET A 306 -3.30 10.90 3.00
C MET A 306 -3.61 11.81 1.81
N ALA A 307 -3.22 13.08 1.89
CA ALA A 307 -3.42 14.04 0.80
C ALA A 307 -2.67 13.64 -0.48
N ARG A 308 -1.39 13.27 -0.36
CA ARG A 308 -0.58 12.83 -1.51
C ARG A 308 -1.14 11.54 -2.11
N THR A 309 -1.62 10.60 -1.30
CA THR A 309 -2.30 9.38 -1.77
C THR A 309 -3.56 9.72 -2.57
N TYR A 310 -4.42 10.63 -2.08
CA TYR A 310 -5.59 11.09 -2.83
C TYR A 310 -5.21 11.65 -4.21
N LEU A 311 -4.23 12.56 -4.24
CA LEU A 311 -3.77 13.18 -5.48
C LEU A 311 -3.20 12.14 -6.46
N PHE A 312 -2.45 11.15 -5.97
CA PHE A 312 -1.92 10.06 -6.79
C PHE A 312 -3.03 9.22 -7.40
N LEU A 313 -4.02 8.78 -6.60
CA LEU A 313 -5.13 7.97 -7.09
C LEU A 313 -5.96 8.72 -8.15
N VAL A 314 -6.22 10.01 -7.94
CA VAL A 314 -6.89 10.87 -8.94
C VAL A 314 -6.05 11.01 -10.20
N GLU A 315 -4.73 11.16 -10.08
CA GLU A 315 -3.81 11.28 -11.22
C GLU A 315 -3.74 9.98 -12.04
N CYS A 316 -3.81 8.82 -11.38
CA CYS A 316 -3.98 7.49 -11.99
C CYS A 316 -5.30 7.36 -12.78
N GLY A 317 -6.30 8.21 -12.51
CA GLY A 317 -7.60 8.20 -13.18
C GLY A 317 -8.73 7.59 -12.36
N VAL A 318 -8.53 7.37 -11.06
CA VAL A 318 -9.61 6.98 -10.14
C VAL A 318 -10.55 8.19 -9.97
N ARG A 319 -11.87 7.94 -10.02
CA ARG A 319 -12.88 8.98 -9.81
C ARG A 319 -12.83 9.53 -8.38
N LYS A 320 -12.95 10.86 -8.25
CA LYS A 320 -12.94 11.56 -6.95
C LYS A 320 -14.11 11.18 -6.04
N ASP A 321 -15.27 10.92 -6.63
CA ASP A 321 -16.50 10.50 -5.93
C ASP A 321 -16.53 9.00 -5.59
N ALA A 322 -15.44 8.28 -5.86
CA ALA A 322 -15.28 6.85 -5.58
C ALA A 322 -14.01 6.58 -4.75
N ILE A 323 -13.47 7.59 -4.07
CA ILE A 323 -12.35 7.46 -3.12
C ILE A 323 -12.88 7.89 -1.75
N ARG A 324 -12.52 7.18 -0.69
CA ARG A 324 -12.66 7.62 0.70
C ARG A 324 -11.48 7.19 1.54
N PHE A 325 -11.28 7.85 2.68
CA PHE A 325 -10.34 7.39 3.71
C PHE A 325 -11.13 6.86 4.90
N ARG A 326 -11.02 5.57 5.19
CA ARG A 326 -11.65 4.94 6.36
C ARG A 326 -10.62 4.81 7.48
N GLN A 327 -10.96 5.30 8.67
CA GLN A 327 -10.10 5.13 9.85
C GLN A 327 -10.30 3.73 10.41
N HIS A 328 -9.23 3.06 10.85
CA HIS A 328 -9.37 1.78 11.56
C HIS A 328 -10.08 1.98 12.89
N MET A 329 -10.92 1.03 13.31
CA MET A 329 -11.49 1.01 14.66
C MET A 329 -10.44 0.59 15.70
N LYS A 330 -10.68 0.88 16.99
CA LYS A 330 -9.69 0.61 18.06
C LYS A 330 -9.32 -0.86 18.22
N ASP A 331 -10.25 -1.75 17.91
CA ASP A 331 -10.12 -3.21 17.91
C ASP A 331 -9.48 -3.75 16.62
N GLU A 332 -9.59 -3.03 15.50
CA GLU A 332 -8.91 -3.34 14.24
C GLU A 332 -7.43 -2.89 14.25
N MET A 333 -7.12 -1.81 14.96
CA MET A 333 -5.78 -1.25 15.03
C MET A 333 -4.78 -2.28 15.56
N ALA A 334 -3.64 -2.41 14.86
CA ALA A 334 -2.52 -3.13 15.43
C ALA A 334 -2.15 -2.50 16.79
N HIS A 335 -1.93 -3.34 17.81
CA HIS A 335 -1.58 -2.92 19.19
C HIS A 335 -0.45 -1.89 19.35
N TYR A 336 0.33 -1.61 18.30
CA TYR A 336 1.41 -0.62 18.27
C TYR A 336 1.12 0.62 17.40
N ALA A 337 0.04 0.62 16.63
CA ALA A 337 -0.32 1.72 15.76
C ALA A 337 -0.93 2.87 16.58
N ALA A 338 -0.57 4.11 16.28
CA ALA A 338 -1.13 5.30 16.92
C ALA A 338 -2.38 5.85 16.20
N ASP A 339 -2.45 5.64 14.88
CA ASP A 339 -3.58 5.98 14.01
C ASP A 339 -3.40 5.20 12.70
N CYS A 340 -4.49 4.86 11.99
CA CYS A 340 -4.42 4.16 10.71
C CYS A 340 -5.61 4.51 9.84
N TRP A 341 -5.34 4.83 8.57
CA TRP A 341 -6.34 5.21 7.58
C TRP A 341 -6.15 4.43 6.29
N ASP A 342 -7.20 3.81 5.80
CA ASP A 342 -7.24 3.11 4.53
C ASP A 342 -7.82 4.02 3.44
N ALA A 343 -7.08 4.26 2.36
CA ALA A 343 -7.65 4.78 1.13
C ALA A 343 -8.42 3.65 0.44
N GLU A 344 -9.74 3.72 0.51
CA GLU A 344 -10.65 2.78 -0.11
C GLU A 344 -11.16 3.34 -1.44
N ILE A 345 -11.30 2.47 -2.43
CA ILE A 345 -11.86 2.80 -3.73
C ILE A 345 -13.14 2.00 -3.92
N LEU A 346 -14.24 2.70 -4.21
CA LEU A 346 -15.52 2.09 -4.52
C LEU A 346 -15.43 1.39 -5.86
N SER A 347 -15.64 0.08 -5.89
CA SER A 347 -15.61 -0.75 -7.09
C SER A 347 -16.94 -1.48 -7.27
N SER A 348 -17.05 -2.34 -8.28
CA SER A 348 -18.18 -3.28 -8.33
C SER A 348 -18.21 -4.20 -7.11
N TYR A 349 -17.10 -4.42 -6.41
CA TYR A 349 -17.00 -5.23 -5.19
C TYR A 349 -17.17 -4.41 -3.91
N ASP A 350 -17.85 -3.27 -3.98
CA ASP A 350 -17.98 -2.30 -2.89
C ASP A 350 -16.63 -1.58 -2.61
N TRP A 351 -16.52 -0.92 -1.47
CA TRP A 351 -15.31 -0.25 -1.00
C TRP A 351 -14.18 -1.25 -0.75
N VAL A 352 -13.10 -1.09 -1.52
CA VAL A 352 -11.91 -1.93 -1.42
C VAL A 352 -10.72 -1.09 -0.97
N GLU A 353 -10.11 -1.47 0.14
CA GLU A 353 -8.82 -0.94 0.61
C GLU A 353 -7.75 -1.08 -0.48
N CYS A 354 -7.19 0.02 -0.94
CA CYS A 354 -6.14 0.03 -1.96
C CYS A 354 -4.80 0.56 -1.43
N VAL A 355 -4.85 1.39 -0.39
CA VAL A 355 -3.66 1.93 0.28
C VAL A 355 -3.91 1.99 1.78
N GLY A 356 -3.10 1.30 2.59
CA GLY A 356 -3.07 1.47 4.04
C GLY A 356 -2.11 2.60 4.42
N ILE A 357 -2.48 3.47 5.35
CA ILE A 357 -1.64 4.58 5.82
C ILE A 357 -1.60 4.54 7.36
N ALA A 358 -0.55 3.93 7.89
CA ALA A 358 -0.44 3.62 9.32
C ALA A 358 0.63 4.47 10.02
N ASP A 359 0.35 4.93 11.24
CA ASP A 359 1.37 5.41 12.17
C ASP A 359 1.80 4.24 13.06
N ARG A 360 2.87 3.53 12.67
CA ARG A 360 3.34 2.29 13.30
C ARG A 360 4.14 2.50 14.59
N SER A 361 4.21 3.75 15.07
CA SER A 361 5.08 4.16 16.17
C SER A 361 6.53 3.64 15.96
N CYS A 362 7.18 3.14 17.01
CA CYS A 362 8.58 2.67 16.96
C CYS A 362 8.72 1.14 17.04
N TYR A 363 7.62 0.41 16.83
CA TYR A 363 7.55 -1.04 17.08
C TYR A 363 8.58 -1.84 16.28
N ASP A 364 8.63 -1.67 14.96
CA ASP A 364 9.46 -2.48 14.08
C ASP A 364 10.95 -2.36 14.40
N LEU A 365 11.46 -1.13 14.53
CA LEU A 365 12.87 -0.87 14.87
C LEU A 365 13.22 -1.41 16.27
N THR A 366 12.32 -1.26 17.23
CA THR A 366 12.52 -1.77 18.60
C THR A 366 12.63 -3.30 18.59
N ARG A 367 11.71 -3.99 17.90
CA ARG A 367 11.68 -5.45 17.84
C ARG A 367 12.91 -6.02 17.13
N HIS A 368 13.31 -5.42 16.01
CA HIS A 368 14.52 -5.82 15.30
C HIS A 368 15.78 -5.55 16.12
N ALA A 369 15.87 -4.42 16.83
CA ALA A 369 16.99 -4.11 17.71
C ALA A 369 17.09 -5.12 18.87
N GLU A 370 15.97 -5.45 19.51
CA GLU A 370 15.89 -6.42 20.60
C GLU A 370 16.32 -7.83 20.16
N LYS A 371 15.87 -8.29 18.98
CA LYS A 371 16.20 -9.62 18.46
C LYS A 371 17.63 -9.69 17.94
N SER A 372 18.08 -8.69 17.18
CA SER A 372 19.41 -8.69 16.53
C SER A 372 20.56 -8.20 17.41
N LYS A 373 20.24 -7.52 18.53
CA LYS A 373 21.19 -6.80 19.38
C LYS A 373 21.97 -5.71 18.64
N LYS A 374 21.41 -5.18 17.55
CA LYS A 374 21.96 -4.04 16.79
C LYS A 374 21.27 -2.74 17.18
N ASN A 375 22.02 -1.64 17.14
CA ASN A 375 21.47 -0.32 17.40
C ASN A 375 20.70 0.18 16.17
N LEU A 376 19.38 0.37 16.32
CA LEU A 376 18.48 0.94 15.32
C LEU A 376 17.85 2.25 15.80
N GLN A 377 18.53 2.97 16.70
CA GLN A 377 18.11 4.27 17.20
C GLN A 377 18.70 5.40 16.34
N ALA A 378 17.97 6.51 16.26
CA ALA A 378 18.45 7.78 15.74
C ALA A 378 18.92 8.68 16.89
N ALA A 379 19.67 9.73 16.54
CA ALA A 379 20.07 10.76 17.48
C ALA A 379 19.81 12.17 16.93
N GLU A 380 19.25 13.04 17.76
CA GLU A 380 19.05 14.46 17.46
C GLU A 380 19.81 15.32 18.47
N LYS A 381 20.60 16.27 17.97
CA LYS A 381 21.38 17.16 18.85
C LYS A 381 20.44 18.15 19.51
N TYR A 382 20.64 18.36 20.81
CA TYR A 382 20.01 19.49 21.48
C TYR A 382 20.65 20.79 21.02
N GLU A 383 19.84 21.85 20.86
CA GLU A 383 20.38 23.20 20.63
C GLU A 383 21.29 23.64 21.78
N THR A 384 20.87 23.33 23.01
CA THR A 384 21.66 23.53 24.23
C THR A 384 21.86 22.18 24.93
N PRO A 385 23.11 21.73 25.17
CA PRO A 385 23.36 20.48 25.88
C PRO A 385 22.67 20.42 27.25
N LYS A 386 22.00 19.31 27.53
CA LYS A 386 21.36 19.09 28.84
C LYS A 386 22.39 18.60 29.83
N ILE A 387 22.53 19.29 30.97
CA ILE A 387 23.35 18.82 32.09
C ILE A 387 22.45 17.99 33.00
N VAL A 388 22.70 16.69 33.08
CA VAL A 388 22.01 15.80 34.02
C VAL A 388 22.92 15.57 35.21
N GLU A 389 22.43 15.92 36.39
CA GLU A 389 23.07 15.58 37.65
C GLU A 389 22.56 14.20 38.09
N PHE A 390 23.47 13.32 38.48
CA PHE A 390 23.16 11.97 38.93
C PHE A 390 24.15 11.55 40.01
N ILE A 391 23.74 10.60 40.84
CA ILE A 391 24.61 9.99 41.84
C ILE A 391 25.33 8.85 41.13
N ASP A 392 26.60 9.06 40.82
CA ASP A 392 27.49 8.02 40.32
C ASP A 392 27.91 7.13 41.49
N MET A 393 27.98 5.84 41.23
CA MET A 393 28.33 4.83 42.23
C MET A 393 29.74 4.35 41.92
N LYS A 394 30.74 4.76 42.71
CA LYS A 394 32.14 4.35 42.49
C LYS A 394 32.53 3.21 43.42
N PRO A 395 32.70 1.98 42.90
CA PRO A 395 33.12 0.85 43.72
C PRO A 395 34.60 0.97 44.05
N ASN A 396 34.96 0.80 45.32
CA ASN A 396 36.34 0.70 45.77
C ASN A 396 36.81 -0.75 45.60
N LYS A 397 37.43 -1.04 44.46
CA LYS A 397 37.98 -2.36 44.13
C LYS A 397 38.89 -2.91 45.25
N GLY A 398 39.69 -2.07 45.90
CA GLY A 398 40.58 -2.49 46.98
C GLY A 398 39.84 -2.93 48.24
N ALA A 399 38.79 -2.20 48.64
CA ALA A 399 37.96 -2.55 49.79
C ALA A 399 37.14 -3.83 49.53
N ILE A 400 36.55 -3.95 48.34
CA ILE A 400 35.80 -5.15 47.93
C ILE A 400 36.74 -6.36 47.86
N ALA A 401 37.95 -6.21 47.28
CA ALA A 401 38.92 -7.29 47.15
C ALA A 401 39.43 -7.83 48.49
N LYS A 402 39.54 -6.99 49.52
CA LYS A 402 39.94 -7.41 50.87
C LYS A 402 38.95 -8.40 51.48
N VAL A 403 37.66 -8.24 51.20
CA VAL A 403 36.59 -9.07 51.77
C VAL A 403 36.25 -10.25 50.87
N TYR A 404 36.09 -10.02 49.58
CA TYR A 404 35.49 -11.00 48.65
C TYR A 404 36.49 -11.70 47.71
N LYS A 405 37.76 -11.27 47.68
CA LYS A 405 38.86 -11.92 46.94
C LYS A 405 38.49 -12.30 45.50
N GLN A 406 38.35 -13.60 45.20
CA GLN A 406 38.04 -14.12 43.86
C GLN A 406 36.67 -13.67 43.34
N LYS A 407 35.73 -13.30 44.21
CA LYS A 407 34.38 -12.84 43.86
C LYS A 407 34.28 -11.34 43.56
N THR A 408 35.39 -10.61 43.68
CA THR A 408 35.44 -9.16 43.43
C THR A 408 35.02 -8.80 42.02
N GLN A 409 35.43 -9.60 41.03
CA GLN A 409 35.14 -9.28 39.63
C GLN A 409 33.64 -9.43 39.34
N ASP A 410 32.99 -10.45 39.89
CA ASP A 410 31.55 -10.68 39.74
C ASP A 410 30.74 -9.49 40.31
N ILE A 411 31.12 -9.00 41.50
CA ILE A 411 30.49 -7.82 42.13
C ILE A 411 30.72 -6.57 41.27
N LEU A 412 31.94 -6.33 40.80
CA LEU A 412 32.23 -5.14 39.97
C LEU A 412 31.47 -5.14 38.65
N THR A 413 31.38 -6.30 37.99
CA THR A 413 30.61 -6.46 36.76
C THR A 413 29.13 -6.20 37.01
N TYR A 414 28.56 -6.81 38.06
CA TYR A 414 27.16 -6.58 38.45
C TYR A 414 26.87 -5.10 38.72
N LEU A 415 27.69 -4.44 39.54
CA LEU A 415 27.51 -3.02 39.87
C LEU A 415 27.63 -2.10 38.64
N ALA A 416 28.46 -2.46 37.66
CA ALA A 416 28.63 -1.71 36.42
C ALA A 416 27.41 -1.85 35.48
N GLU A 417 26.75 -3.01 35.47
CA GLU A 417 25.61 -3.33 34.61
C GLU A 417 24.26 -2.82 35.14
N LEU A 418 24.21 -2.32 36.38
CA LEU A 418 22.99 -1.78 36.98
C LEU A 418 22.47 -0.52 36.24
N PRO A 419 21.14 -0.38 36.08
CA PRO A 419 20.53 0.87 35.63
C PRO A 419 20.82 2.03 36.59
N GLU A 420 20.93 3.27 36.07
CA GLU A 420 21.20 4.46 36.89
C GLU A 420 20.16 4.69 38.00
N ALA A 421 18.88 4.37 37.75
CA ALA A 421 17.83 4.42 38.77
C ALA A 421 18.12 3.45 39.93
N SER A 422 18.61 2.24 39.63
CA SER A 422 18.97 1.25 40.65
C SER A 422 20.23 1.67 41.41
N LYS A 423 21.23 2.27 40.74
CA LYS A 423 22.42 2.81 41.41
C LYS A 423 22.05 3.92 42.39
N ALA A 424 21.12 4.81 42.03
CA ALA A 424 20.63 5.86 42.91
C ALA A 424 19.94 5.31 44.16
N VAL A 425 19.11 4.26 44.01
CA VAL A 425 18.47 3.57 45.14
C VAL A 425 19.52 2.94 46.07
N ILE A 426 20.49 2.21 45.51
CA ILE A 426 21.57 1.59 46.29
C ILE A 426 22.38 2.64 47.06
N CYS A 427 22.71 3.76 46.43
CA CYS A 427 23.45 4.84 47.07
C CYS A 427 22.66 5.45 48.24
N LYS A 428 21.36 5.68 48.05
CA LYS A 428 20.46 6.20 49.09
C LYS A 428 20.33 5.22 50.26
N ASP A 429 20.11 3.94 49.97
CA ASP A 429 20.00 2.89 50.99
C ASP A 429 21.29 2.73 51.78
N LEU A 430 22.45 2.87 51.14
CA LEU A 430 23.77 2.86 51.80
C LEU A 430 23.99 4.07 52.70
N GLU A 431 23.45 5.25 52.36
CA GLU A 431 23.49 6.43 53.23
C GLU A 431 22.62 6.24 54.48
N GLU A 432 21.43 5.66 54.34
CA GLU A 432 20.48 5.45 55.43
C GLU A 432 20.86 4.26 56.34
N ASN A 433 21.23 3.12 55.76
CA ASN A 433 21.40 1.85 56.47
C ASN A 433 22.87 1.44 56.68
N LYS A 434 23.83 2.19 56.12
CA LYS A 434 25.30 1.97 56.15
C LYS A 434 25.80 0.72 55.41
N GLU A 435 24.94 -0.28 55.21
CA GLU A 435 25.23 -1.51 54.46
C GLU A 435 24.02 -1.92 53.60
N ILE A 436 24.29 -2.64 52.51
CA ILE A 436 23.27 -3.17 51.60
C ILE A 436 23.58 -4.60 51.20
N SER A 437 22.54 -5.44 51.11
CA SER A 437 22.64 -6.81 50.60
C SER A 437 22.31 -6.85 49.12
N ILE A 438 23.20 -7.40 48.30
CA ILE A 438 22.98 -7.66 46.87
C ILE A 438 23.07 -9.15 46.57
N THR A 439 22.24 -9.64 45.66
CA THR A 439 22.22 -11.05 45.26
C THR A 439 22.74 -11.19 43.84
N ILE A 440 23.80 -11.97 43.65
CA ILE A 440 24.39 -12.30 42.35
C ILE A 440 24.50 -13.82 42.24
N ASN A 441 23.82 -14.42 41.25
CA ASN A 441 23.81 -15.88 41.01
C ASN A 441 23.58 -16.67 42.31
N GLU A 442 22.48 -16.37 43.01
CA GLU A 442 22.06 -17.01 44.28
C GLU A 442 22.99 -16.79 45.49
N ASN A 443 24.06 -16.02 45.34
CA ASN A 443 24.95 -15.65 46.43
C ASN A 443 24.63 -14.23 46.94
N ASN A 444 24.57 -14.07 48.26
CA ASN A 444 24.31 -12.78 48.91
C ASN A 444 25.62 -12.11 49.36
N TYR A 445 25.78 -10.84 49.01
CA TYR A 445 26.95 -10.01 49.34
C TYR A 445 26.50 -8.76 50.10
N VAL A 446 27.20 -8.43 51.19
CA VAL A 446 26.92 -7.25 52.00
C VAL A 446 27.97 -6.18 51.72
N LEU A 447 27.55 -5.12 51.04
CA LEU A 447 28.42 -4.00 50.68
C LEU A 447 28.19 -2.84 51.64
N ASN A 448 29.25 -2.14 52.02
CA ASN A 448 29.18 -0.99 52.92
C ASN A 448 29.76 0.28 52.29
N GLN A 449 29.67 1.41 53.01
CA GLN A 449 30.13 2.73 52.56
C GLN A 449 31.64 2.81 52.23
N THR A 450 32.47 1.87 52.70
CA THR A 450 33.90 1.81 52.32
C THR A 450 34.13 1.11 50.98
N MET A 451 33.16 0.29 50.55
CA MET A 451 33.18 -0.48 49.31
C MET A 451 32.48 0.24 48.16
N ILE A 452 31.47 1.05 48.46
CA ILE A 452 30.75 1.86 47.47
C ILE A 452 30.64 3.28 48.01
N ALA A 453 31.12 4.26 47.24
CA ALA A 453 30.98 5.66 47.57
C ALA A 453 30.04 6.35 46.56
N PRO A 454 28.97 7.03 47.03
CA PRO A 454 28.15 7.88 46.18
C PRO A 454 28.94 9.14 45.80
N VAL A 455 28.85 9.54 44.53
CA VAL A 455 29.52 10.73 44.00
C VAL A 455 28.54 11.52 43.14
N ASN A 456 28.20 12.73 43.58
CA ASN A 456 27.45 13.67 42.76
C ASN A 456 28.24 13.98 41.49
N SER A 457 27.71 13.53 40.36
CA SER A 457 28.33 13.62 39.06
C SER A 457 27.41 14.34 38.10
N LYS A 458 28.01 15.01 37.11
CA LYS A 458 27.27 15.69 36.04
C LYS A 458 27.62 15.05 34.71
N LYS A 459 26.62 14.72 33.91
CA LYS A 459 26.81 14.27 32.53
C LYS A 459 26.19 15.30 31.59
N THR A 460 27.00 15.80 30.68
CA THR A 460 26.52 16.61 29.57
C THR A 460 25.97 15.67 28.49
N ILE A 461 24.68 15.78 28.23
CA ILE A 461 23.98 15.07 27.15
C ILE A 461 23.81 16.05 25.99
N ASN A 462 24.57 15.81 24.91
CA ASN A 462 24.56 16.66 23.73
C ASN A 462 23.46 16.30 22.72
N GLN A 463 22.86 15.11 22.85
CA GLN A 463 21.87 14.59 21.92
C GLN A 463 20.84 13.71 22.61
N GLU A 464 19.62 13.73 22.11
CA GLU A 464 18.59 12.74 22.41
C GLU A 464 18.80 11.51 21.53
N VAL A 465 18.59 10.32 22.08
CA VAL A 465 18.65 9.06 21.33
C VAL A 465 17.31 8.36 21.51
N PHE A 466 16.67 7.99 20.41
CA PHE A 466 15.33 7.41 20.41
C PHE A 466 15.15 6.45 19.24
N TYR A 467 14.14 5.58 19.32
CA TYR A 467 13.67 4.83 18.16
C TYR A 467 12.73 5.71 17.35
N PRO A 468 13.03 5.98 16.06
CA PRO A 468 12.13 6.77 15.22
C PRO A 468 10.73 6.17 15.15
N SER A 469 9.73 7.05 15.11
CA SER A 469 8.38 6.66 14.72
C SER A 469 8.32 6.50 13.21
N VAL A 470 7.43 5.64 12.73
CA VAL A 470 7.27 5.36 11.30
C VAL A 470 5.84 5.65 10.85
N ILE A 471 5.70 6.47 9.80
CA ILE A 471 4.45 6.58 9.03
C ILE A 471 4.62 5.75 7.77
N GLU A 472 3.73 4.78 7.57
CA GLU A 472 3.77 3.81 6.47
C GLU A 472 2.55 3.95 5.55
N PRO A 473 2.73 4.57 4.37
CA PRO A 473 1.86 4.37 3.22
C PRO A 473 2.20 3.08 2.46
N SER A 474 1.28 2.11 2.43
CA SER A 474 1.42 0.83 1.72
C SER A 474 0.40 0.69 0.59
N PHE A 475 0.86 0.66 -0.66
CA PHE A 475 0.02 0.69 -1.86
C PHE A 475 -0.08 -0.69 -2.52
N GLY A 476 -1.30 -1.23 -2.64
CA GLY A 476 -1.60 -2.44 -3.40
C GLY A 476 -1.74 -2.14 -4.90
N ILE A 477 -0.65 -2.20 -5.66
CA ILE A 477 -0.63 -1.80 -7.09
C ILE A 477 -1.63 -2.58 -7.93
N GLY A 478 -1.82 -3.88 -7.66
CA GLY A 478 -2.81 -4.71 -8.36
C GLY A 478 -4.26 -4.24 -8.16
N ARG A 479 -4.61 -3.84 -6.93
CA ARG A 479 -5.94 -3.28 -6.60
C ARG A 479 -6.15 -1.95 -7.32
N ILE A 480 -5.15 -1.06 -7.28
CA ILE A 480 -5.19 0.22 -7.98
C ILE A 480 -5.36 0.03 -9.50
N ILE A 481 -4.64 -0.91 -10.11
CA ILE A 481 -4.78 -1.22 -11.54
C ILE A 481 -6.21 -1.64 -11.87
N TYR A 482 -6.79 -2.56 -11.10
CA TYR A 482 -8.16 -3.00 -11.30
C TYR A 482 -9.14 -1.83 -11.23
N SER A 483 -9.07 -1.02 -10.19
CA SER A 483 -9.93 0.15 -10.02
C SER A 483 -9.78 1.17 -11.14
N VAL A 484 -8.55 1.45 -11.59
CA VAL A 484 -8.30 2.36 -12.72
C VAL A 484 -8.97 1.84 -14.00
N LEU A 485 -8.84 0.53 -14.28
CA LEU A 485 -9.45 -0.08 -15.46
C LEU A 485 -10.98 -0.01 -15.39
N GLU A 486 -11.58 -0.42 -14.28
CA GLU A 486 -13.04 -0.36 -14.07
C GLU A 486 -13.57 1.08 -14.17
N HIS A 487 -12.90 2.04 -13.51
CA HIS A 487 -13.33 3.44 -13.48
C HIS A 487 -13.14 4.14 -14.83
N SER A 488 -12.27 3.61 -15.68
CA SER A 488 -12.06 4.11 -17.04
C SER A 488 -13.06 3.56 -18.06
N TYR A 489 -13.77 2.47 -17.77
CA TYR A 489 -14.67 1.83 -18.73
C TYR A 489 -15.82 2.74 -19.17
N ARG A 490 -16.10 2.79 -20.47
CA ARG A 490 -17.17 3.59 -21.07
C ARG A 490 -17.81 2.83 -22.24
N GLU A 491 -19.03 3.21 -22.57
CA GLU A 491 -19.77 2.71 -23.72
C GLU A 491 -20.02 3.87 -24.69
N ARG A 492 -19.99 3.59 -26.00
CA ARG A 492 -20.35 4.55 -27.04
C ARG A 492 -21.86 4.57 -27.22
N GLU A 493 -22.45 5.74 -27.05
CA GLU A 493 -23.88 5.98 -27.32
C GLU A 493 -24.12 6.26 -28.81
N GLY A 494 -25.31 5.93 -29.32
CA GLY A 494 -25.74 6.29 -30.67
C GLY A 494 -25.13 5.47 -31.82
N LEU A 495 -24.45 4.36 -31.53
CA LEU A 495 -23.97 3.42 -32.54
C LEU A 495 -24.91 2.21 -32.67
N GLN A 496 -25.02 1.64 -33.88
CA GLN A 496 -25.81 0.42 -34.13
C GLN A 496 -25.30 -0.80 -33.35
N GLU A 497 -23.99 -0.85 -33.08
CA GLU A 497 -23.35 -1.85 -32.23
C GLU A 497 -22.78 -1.14 -31.00
N ALA A 498 -23.11 -1.65 -29.80
CA ALA A 498 -22.51 -1.18 -28.56
C ALA A 498 -20.99 -1.36 -28.64
N ARG A 499 -20.25 -0.26 -28.50
CA ARG A 499 -18.78 -0.29 -28.46
C ARG A 499 -18.30 0.12 -27.08
N HIS A 500 -17.43 -0.69 -26.53
CA HIS A 500 -16.86 -0.49 -25.20
C HIS A 500 -15.43 0.03 -25.34
N PHE A 501 -15.00 0.89 -24.42
CA PHE A 501 -13.63 1.41 -24.43
C PHE A 501 -13.14 1.80 -23.05
N LEU A 502 -11.83 1.95 -22.91
CA LEU A 502 -11.19 2.42 -21.69
C LEU A 502 -10.76 3.87 -21.86
N CYS A 503 -11.28 4.77 -21.03
CA CYS A 503 -10.95 6.19 -21.02
C CYS A 503 -9.83 6.46 -20.01
N LEU A 504 -8.66 5.85 -20.22
CA LEU A 504 -7.51 5.99 -19.31
C LEU A 504 -6.93 7.41 -19.33
N SER A 505 -6.44 7.87 -18.17
CA SER A 505 -5.67 9.13 -18.12
C SER A 505 -4.43 9.00 -19.02
N PRO A 506 -4.12 10.02 -19.87
CA PRO A 506 -2.96 9.97 -20.75
C PRO A 506 -1.63 9.67 -20.02
N SER A 507 -1.50 10.11 -18.77
CA SER A 507 -0.31 9.87 -17.94
C SER A 507 -0.08 8.39 -17.66
N VAL A 508 -1.13 7.56 -17.53
CA VAL A 508 -1.02 6.12 -17.22
C VAL A 508 -1.42 5.20 -18.38
N ALA A 509 -1.95 5.73 -19.49
CA ALA A 509 -2.35 4.92 -20.63
C ALA A 509 -1.19 4.02 -21.13
N PRO A 510 -1.41 2.71 -21.37
CA PRO A 510 -0.36 1.76 -21.76
C PRO A 510 0.41 2.20 -23.01
N ILE A 511 -0.35 2.67 -24.00
CA ILE A 511 0.13 3.17 -25.28
C ILE A 511 -0.42 4.60 -25.44
N LYS A 512 0.46 5.59 -25.61
CA LYS A 512 0.04 7.01 -25.63
C LYS A 512 -0.65 7.39 -26.93
N CYS A 513 -0.27 6.78 -28.05
CA CYS A 513 -0.94 7.01 -29.32
C CYS A 513 -0.85 5.84 -30.29
N CYS A 514 -1.74 5.81 -31.27
CA CYS A 514 -1.61 4.94 -32.44
C CYS A 514 -1.47 5.75 -33.73
N VAL A 515 -0.74 5.21 -34.70
CA VAL A 515 -0.64 5.75 -36.06
C VAL A 515 -1.42 4.84 -37.01
N LEU A 516 -2.39 5.42 -37.71
CA LEU A 516 -3.38 4.72 -38.52
C LEU A 516 -3.37 5.27 -39.95
N PRO A 517 -2.63 4.66 -40.90
CA PRO A 517 -2.74 5.05 -42.31
C PRO A 517 -4.15 4.75 -42.84
N LEU A 518 -4.76 5.63 -43.62
CA LEU A 518 -6.16 5.52 -44.04
C LEU A 518 -6.44 4.20 -44.79
N SER A 519 -5.46 3.75 -45.57
CA SER A 519 -5.44 2.46 -46.28
C SER A 519 -4.01 1.91 -46.35
N LYS A 520 -3.81 0.76 -47.01
CA LYS A 520 -2.48 0.16 -47.24
C LYS A 520 -1.74 0.77 -48.44
N ASN A 521 -1.97 2.05 -48.73
CA ASN A 521 -1.30 2.70 -49.84
C ASN A 521 0.13 3.09 -49.42
N ASP A 522 1.13 2.61 -50.16
CA ASP A 522 2.57 2.83 -49.92
C ASP A 522 2.93 4.33 -49.87
N LEU A 523 2.12 5.22 -50.45
CA LEU A 523 2.28 6.67 -50.33
C LEU A 523 2.30 7.17 -48.87
N PHE A 524 1.74 6.40 -47.93
CA PHE A 524 1.70 6.76 -46.51
C PHE A 524 2.95 6.33 -45.74
N ASP A 525 3.75 5.39 -46.26
CA ASP A 525 4.81 4.71 -45.50
C ASP A 525 5.87 5.68 -44.98
N SER A 526 6.27 6.65 -45.79
CA SER A 526 7.25 7.69 -45.39
C SER A 526 6.73 8.52 -44.22
N SER A 527 5.46 8.96 -44.28
CA SER A 527 4.82 9.73 -43.21
C SER A 527 4.65 8.91 -41.93
N VAL A 528 4.26 7.64 -42.05
CA VAL A 528 4.12 6.71 -40.92
C VAL A 528 5.48 6.46 -40.24
N ALA A 529 6.53 6.24 -41.03
CA ALA A 529 7.89 6.05 -40.50
C ALA A 529 8.39 7.30 -39.77
N GLN A 530 8.20 8.48 -40.35
CA GLN A 530 8.58 9.76 -39.76
C GLN A 530 7.83 10.03 -38.44
N LEU A 531 6.52 9.79 -38.42
CA LEU A 531 5.71 9.90 -37.19
C LEU A 531 6.23 8.98 -36.09
N LYS A 532 6.43 7.69 -36.42
CA LYS A 532 6.91 6.69 -35.45
C LYS A 532 8.25 7.10 -34.86
N GLU A 533 9.17 7.62 -35.67
CA GLU A 533 10.45 8.12 -35.20
C GLU A 533 10.30 9.36 -34.30
N ASN A 534 9.52 10.35 -34.72
CA ASN A 534 9.28 11.58 -33.97
C ASN A 534 8.65 11.31 -32.60
N ILE A 535 7.68 10.40 -32.54
CA ILE A 535 6.99 10.01 -31.30
C ILE A 535 7.96 9.29 -30.36
N LYS A 536 8.76 8.34 -30.88
CA LYS A 536 9.78 7.63 -30.09
C LYS A 536 10.85 8.56 -29.54
N ARG A 537 11.34 9.53 -30.33
CA ARG A 537 12.31 10.55 -29.87
C ARG A 537 11.76 11.43 -28.75
N LYS A 538 10.44 11.47 -28.53
CA LYS A 538 9.79 12.14 -27.39
C LYS A 538 9.51 11.23 -26.20
N GLY A 539 10.01 9.98 -26.21
CA GLY A 539 9.82 9.01 -25.14
C GLY A 539 8.35 8.58 -24.98
N LEU A 540 7.58 8.56 -26.06
CA LEU A 540 6.17 8.17 -26.06
C LEU A 540 6.00 6.76 -26.64
N SER A 541 5.14 5.95 -26.01
CA SER A 541 4.74 4.66 -26.56
C SER A 541 3.76 4.84 -27.72
N CYS A 542 3.97 4.08 -28.80
CA CYS A 542 3.19 4.19 -30.02
C CYS A 542 2.97 2.83 -30.68
N GLU A 543 1.75 2.58 -31.14
CA GLU A 543 1.39 1.45 -32.00
C GLU A 543 1.15 1.92 -33.44
N VAL A 544 1.32 1.03 -34.41
CA VAL A 544 0.92 1.28 -35.81
C VAL A 544 -0.01 0.16 -36.23
N ASP A 545 -1.26 0.49 -36.59
CA ASP A 545 -2.21 -0.48 -37.15
C ASP A 545 -2.45 -0.16 -38.63
N SER A 546 -1.74 -0.89 -39.50
CA SER A 546 -1.89 -0.89 -40.96
C SER A 546 -2.71 -2.08 -41.47
N SER A 547 -3.54 -2.69 -40.61
CA SER A 547 -4.41 -3.80 -41.02
C SER A 547 -5.41 -3.37 -42.09
N SER A 548 -5.93 -4.33 -42.87
CA SER A 548 -6.93 -4.10 -43.92
C SER A 548 -8.32 -3.73 -43.38
N SER A 549 -8.46 -3.57 -42.06
CA SER A 549 -9.74 -3.20 -41.44
C SER A 549 -10.06 -1.72 -41.69
N THR A 550 -11.36 -1.41 -41.72
CA THR A 550 -11.82 -0.02 -41.85
C THR A 550 -11.23 0.86 -40.74
N ILE A 551 -11.03 2.15 -41.01
CA ILE A 551 -10.47 3.08 -40.02
C ILE A 551 -11.28 3.09 -38.71
N GLY A 552 -12.62 3.00 -38.82
CA GLY A 552 -13.51 2.91 -37.66
C GLY A 552 -13.30 1.66 -36.81
N LYS A 553 -12.99 0.50 -37.41
CA LYS A 553 -12.64 -0.73 -36.66
C LYS A 553 -11.27 -0.62 -35.99
N ARG A 554 -10.31 0.04 -36.63
CA ARG A 554 -8.98 0.28 -36.05
C ARG A 554 -9.05 1.26 -34.88
N TYR A 555 -9.82 2.35 -35.01
CA TYR A 555 -10.12 3.22 -33.86
C TYR A 555 -10.76 2.44 -32.71
N ALA A 556 -11.76 1.59 -32.98
CA ALA A 556 -12.40 0.79 -31.94
C ALA A 556 -11.40 -0.12 -31.21
N ARG A 557 -10.50 -0.78 -31.95
CA ARG A 557 -9.43 -1.59 -31.33
C ARG A 557 -8.52 -0.77 -30.43
N CYS A 558 -8.13 0.44 -30.84
CA CYS A 558 -7.28 1.30 -30.03
C CYS A 558 -8.00 1.83 -28.78
N ASP A 559 -9.27 2.23 -28.93
CA ASP A 559 -10.11 2.71 -27.85
C ASP A 559 -10.31 1.60 -26.77
N GLU A 560 -10.54 0.35 -27.18
CA GLU A 560 -10.72 -0.82 -26.30
C GLU A 560 -9.51 -1.12 -25.38
N VAL A 561 -8.27 -0.78 -25.78
CA VAL A 561 -7.07 -0.88 -24.93
C VAL A 561 -6.68 0.44 -24.27
N GLY A 562 -7.53 1.45 -24.41
CA GLY A 562 -7.37 2.73 -23.75
C GLY A 562 -6.25 3.61 -24.30
N ILE A 563 -6.00 3.54 -25.62
CA ILE A 563 -5.12 4.50 -26.29
C ILE A 563 -5.84 5.85 -26.37
N PRO A 564 -5.32 6.92 -25.74
CA PRO A 564 -6.04 8.19 -25.65
C PRO A 564 -6.05 8.96 -26.97
N PHE A 565 -5.02 8.78 -27.82
CA PHE A 565 -4.86 9.55 -29.04
C PHE A 565 -4.60 8.69 -30.28
N ALA A 566 -5.24 9.02 -31.40
CA ALA A 566 -5.01 8.35 -32.67
C ALA A 566 -4.60 9.37 -33.75
N ILE A 567 -3.57 9.04 -34.53
CA ILE A 567 -3.03 9.87 -35.60
C ILE A 567 -3.39 9.19 -36.92
N THR A 568 -4.22 9.85 -37.73
CA THR A 568 -4.60 9.34 -39.05
C THR A 568 -3.77 10.02 -40.13
N VAL A 569 -3.17 9.18 -40.98
CA VAL A 569 -2.41 9.57 -42.17
C VAL A 569 -3.29 9.30 -43.39
N ASP A 570 -3.61 10.32 -44.18
CA ASP A 570 -4.48 10.21 -45.34
C ASP A 570 -3.88 10.86 -46.59
N PHE A 571 -4.63 10.89 -47.70
CA PHE A 571 -4.15 11.48 -48.96
C PHE A 571 -3.91 13.00 -48.87
N GLN A 572 -4.53 13.69 -47.92
CA GLN A 572 -4.20 15.09 -47.69
C GLN A 572 -2.82 15.21 -47.04
N THR A 573 -2.42 14.26 -46.17
CA THR A 573 -1.08 14.23 -45.57
C THR A 573 0.02 14.21 -46.63
N THR A 574 -0.16 13.45 -47.72
CA THR A 574 0.83 13.37 -48.80
C THR A 574 0.94 14.66 -49.61
N SER A 575 -0.02 15.56 -49.47
CA SER A 575 -0.11 16.81 -50.22
C SER A 575 0.37 18.02 -49.41
N ASP A 576 0.07 18.07 -48.11
CA ASP A 576 0.32 19.25 -47.27
C ASP A 576 1.11 18.97 -45.98
N ASN A 577 1.59 17.73 -45.76
CA ASN A 577 2.30 17.31 -44.55
C ASN A 577 1.52 17.57 -43.24
N THR A 578 0.20 17.54 -43.28
CA THR A 578 -0.66 17.58 -42.09
C THR A 578 -1.29 16.23 -41.79
N VAL A 579 -1.59 15.97 -40.52
CA VAL A 579 -2.21 14.73 -40.04
C VAL A 579 -3.43 15.07 -39.21
N THR A 580 -4.35 14.11 -39.08
CA THR A 580 -5.50 14.24 -38.19
C THR A 580 -5.18 13.60 -36.84
N LEU A 581 -5.25 14.37 -35.75
CA LEU A 581 -5.17 13.88 -34.39
C LEU A 581 -6.60 13.72 -33.84
N ARG A 582 -6.92 12.55 -33.31
CA ARG A 582 -8.19 12.20 -32.68
C ARG A 582 -8.00 11.95 -31.18
N GLU A 583 -8.90 12.47 -30.35
CA GLU A 583 -9.04 12.05 -28.96
C GLU A 583 -10.06 10.93 -28.83
N ALA A 584 -9.72 9.86 -28.11
CA ALA A 584 -10.61 8.74 -27.87
C ALA A 584 -11.85 9.17 -27.07
N LYS A 585 -11.72 9.97 -26.00
CA LYS A 585 -12.85 10.32 -25.12
C LYS A 585 -14.00 10.96 -25.89
N GLY A 586 -13.79 12.13 -26.50
CA GLY A 586 -14.83 12.84 -27.25
C GLY A 586 -15.01 12.40 -28.70
N MET A 587 -14.13 11.53 -29.24
CA MET A 587 -14.04 11.19 -30.67
C MET A 587 -13.81 12.39 -31.60
N THR A 588 -13.51 13.55 -31.03
CA THR A 588 -13.26 14.78 -31.78
C THR A 588 -11.88 14.74 -32.42
N GLN A 589 -11.74 15.46 -33.53
CA GLN A 589 -10.57 15.40 -34.39
C GLN A 589 -10.14 16.80 -34.78
N VAL A 590 -8.82 17.00 -34.85
CA VAL A 590 -8.19 18.23 -35.33
C VAL A 590 -7.14 17.93 -36.38
N ARG A 591 -6.95 18.85 -37.32
CA ARG A 591 -5.87 18.76 -38.33
C ARG A 591 -4.68 19.59 -37.89
N MET A 592 -3.47 19.02 -37.93
CA MET A 592 -2.24 19.73 -37.52
C MET A 592 -1.01 19.30 -38.33
N PRO A 593 0.07 20.10 -38.34
CA PRO A 593 1.32 19.72 -38.98
C PRO A 593 1.89 18.41 -38.42
N LEU A 594 2.38 17.53 -39.29
CA LEU A 594 2.98 16.24 -38.91
C LEU A 594 4.12 16.40 -37.91
N LEU A 595 4.93 17.45 -38.06
CA LEU A 595 6.07 17.72 -37.18
C LEU A 595 5.68 18.15 -35.76
N ASP A 596 4.46 18.66 -35.57
CA ASP A 596 3.98 19.17 -34.27
C ASP A 596 3.35 18.06 -33.43
N VAL A 597 2.75 17.04 -34.05
CA VAL A 597 1.86 16.09 -33.35
C VAL A 597 2.52 15.38 -32.18
N ALA A 598 3.78 14.94 -32.33
CA ALA A 598 4.51 14.26 -31.25
C ALA A 598 4.76 15.18 -30.04
N LYS A 599 5.03 16.47 -30.28
CA LYS A 599 5.21 17.48 -29.23
C LYS A 599 3.89 17.75 -28.52
N ILE A 600 2.79 17.83 -29.25
CA ILE A 600 1.46 18.04 -28.68
C ILE A 600 1.03 16.84 -27.82
N ILE A 601 1.20 15.62 -28.30
CA ILE A 601 0.89 14.41 -27.50
C ILE A 601 1.72 14.37 -26.22
N ARG A 602 3.01 14.72 -26.26
CA ARG A 602 3.84 14.82 -25.04
C ARG A 602 3.23 15.79 -24.03
N LYS A 603 2.83 16.99 -24.48
CA LYS A 603 2.21 18.00 -23.62
C LYS A 603 0.88 17.55 -23.00
N LEU A 604 0.08 16.80 -23.77
CA LEU A 604 -1.18 16.20 -23.29
C LEU A 604 -0.93 15.10 -22.26
N VAL A 605 0.08 14.25 -22.48
CA VAL A 605 0.51 13.21 -21.52
C VAL A 605 1.05 13.84 -20.23
N ASP A 606 1.80 14.94 -20.33
CA ASP A 606 2.30 15.73 -19.21
C ASP A 606 1.22 16.60 -18.54
N LYS A 607 0.00 16.63 -19.08
CA LYS A 607 -1.10 17.49 -18.62
C LYS A 607 -0.74 18.98 -18.55
N THR A 608 0.24 19.42 -19.35
CA THR A 608 0.60 20.84 -19.50
C THR A 608 -0.36 21.62 -20.41
N VAL A 609 -1.17 20.89 -21.18
CA VAL A 609 -2.29 21.40 -21.98
C VAL A 609 -3.43 20.37 -21.92
N THR A 610 -4.66 20.83 -22.08
CA THR A 610 -5.83 19.94 -22.20
C THR A 610 -6.20 19.70 -23.65
N TRP A 611 -7.04 18.69 -23.90
CA TRP A 611 -7.57 18.45 -25.23
C TRP A 611 -8.38 19.65 -25.75
N GLU A 612 -9.16 20.30 -24.89
CA GLU A 612 -9.94 21.50 -25.22
C GLU A 612 -9.03 22.65 -25.67
N ASN A 613 -7.86 22.83 -25.03
CA ASN A 613 -6.88 23.81 -25.48
C ASN A 613 -6.35 23.51 -26.90
N ILE A 614 -6.17 22.23 -27.23
CA ILE A 614 -5.72 21.80 -28.56
C ILE A 614 -6.85 21.94 -29.59
N ALA A 615 -8.07 21.53 -29.24
CA ALA A 615 -9.26 21.64 -30.08
C ALA A 615 -9.61 23.10 -30.42
N GLY A 616 -9.37 24.04 -29.51
CA GLY A 616 -9.55 25.47 -29.76
C GLY A 616 -8.44 26.10 -30.62
N ARG A 617 -7.27 25.46 -30.73
CA ARG A 617 -6.10 26.00 -31.44
C ARG A 617 -5.96 25.50 -32.88
N TYR A 618 -6.38 24.27 -33.14
CA TYR A 618 -6.22 23.62 -34.44
C TYR A 618 -7.58 23.43 -35.12
N PRO A 619 -7.65 23.50 -36.47
CA PRO A 619 -8.91 23.36 -37.19
C PRO A 619 -9.55 22.00 -36.92
N SER A 620 -10.84 22.01 -36.57
CA SER A 620 -11.64 20.80 -36.39
C SER A 620 -11.72 20.02 -37.71
N PHE A 621 -11.63 18.70 -37.63
CA PHE A 621 -11.76 17.82 -38.78
C PHE A 621 -13.00 16.93 -38.63
N SER A 622 -13.95 17.07 -39.54
CA SER A 622 -15.02 16.10 -39.77
C SER A 622 -14.78 15.49 -41.14
N ALA A 623 -14.54 14.19 -41.22
CA ALA A 623 -14.53 13.51 -42.50
C ALA A 623 -15.89 13.75 -43.17
N ASN A 624 -15.90 14.28 -44.41
CA ASN A 624 -17.13 14.40 -45.17
C ASN A 624 -17.79 13.02 -45.22
N THR A 625 -18.93 12.89 -44.56
CA THR A 625 -19.82 11.74 -44.69
C THR A 625 -20.36 11.75 -46.11
N ASN A 626 -19.66 11.05 -47.01
CA ASN A 626 -20.22 10.54 -48.25
C ASN A 626 -20.43 9.05 -48.09
#